data_AF-A0AAV2TXZ5-F1
#
_entry.id   AF-A0AAV2TXZ5-F1
#
_cell.length_a   1.000
_cell.length_b   1.000
_cell.length_c   1.000
_cell.angle_alpha   90.00
_cell.angle_beta   90.00
_cell.angle_gamma   90.00
#
_symmetry.space_group_name_H-M   'P 1'
#
loop_
_entity.id
_entity.type
_entity.pdbx_description
1 polymer ?
#
loop_
_entity_poly.entity_id
_entity_poly.type
_entity_poly.pdbx_seq_one_letter_code
_entity_poly.pdbx_strand_id
1 'polypeptide(L)'
;MRMDNIPSEAVIENISNRLENLTLGDAPKDWYGWFAFMGLKLALHVAKDPWGFLASVMLMVTPLFLISAYCAYKLAKEVKKQEEEKKLKEKRKAVIAKSRRHAKAD
;
A
#
# COMPACT_ATOMS: atom_id res chain seq x y z
N MET A 1 -46.09 48.36 12.85
CA MET A 1 -45.83 47.36 11.79
C MET A 1 -44.61 46.56 12.23
N ARG A 2 -44.81 45.52 13.05
CA ARG A 2 -43.72 44.64 13.48
C ARG A 2 -43.53 43.65 12.33
N MET A 3 -42.44 43.81 11.60
CA MET A 3 -41.94 42.75 10.75
C MET A 3 -41.31 41.75 11.69
N ASP A 4 -41.99 40.63 11.87
CA ASP A 4 -41.52 39.50 12.63
C ASP A 4 -40.31 38.97 11.87
N ASN A 5 -39.13 39.46 12.24
CA ASN A 5 -37.89 38.94 11.69
C ASN A 5 -37.81 37.49 12.15
N ILE A 6 -38.17 36.61 11.23
CA ILE A 6 -38.19 35.16 11.41
C ILE A 6 -36.82 34.78 11.96
N PRO A 7 -36.71 33.92 12.99
CA PRO A 7 -35.41 33.46 13.53
C PRO A 7 -34.55 32.71 12.49
N SER A 8 -34.99 32.65 11.23
CA SER A 8 -34.40 31.89 10.14
C SER A 8 -32.99 32.35 9.79
N GLU A 9 -32.65 33.64 9.82
CA GLU A 9 -31.30 34.06 9.45
C GLU A 9 -30.25 33.66 10.50
N ALA A 10 -30.54 33.87 11.79
CA ALA A 10 -29.67 33.42 12.87
C ALA A 10 -29.57 31.89 12.94
N VAL A 11 -30.65 31.17 12.62
CA VAL A 11 -30.65 29.70 12.54
C VAL A 11 -29.85 29.21 11.33
N ILE A 12 -30.00 29.84 10.16
CA ILE A 12 -29.23 29.52 8.96
C ILE A 12 -27.75 29.82 9.18
N GLU A 13 -27.41 30.94 9.81
CA GLU A 13 -26.04 31.30 10.15
C GLU A 13 -25.43 30.31 11.16
N ASN A 14 -26.19 29.88 12.18
CA ASN A 14 -25.75 28.84 13.11
C ASN A 14 -25.51 27.50 12.39
N ILE A 15 -26.40 27.12 11.48
CA ILE A 15 -26.28 25.90 10.67
C ILE A 15 -25.07 25.98 9.73
N SER A 16 -24.86 27.12 9.07
CA SER A 16 -23.69 27.35 8.21
C SER A 16 -22.38 27.29 9.00
N ASN A 17 -22.30 27.93 10.16
CA ASN A 17 -21.14 27.84 11.06
C ASN A 17 -20.91 26.40 11.54
N ARG A 18 -21.97 25.61 11.78
CA ARG A 18 -21.86 24.19 12.15
C ARG A 18 -21.37 23.34 10.99
N LEU A 19 -21.82 23.61 9.77
CA LEU A 19 -21.39 22.96 8.53
C LEU A 19 -19.93 23.30 8.17
N GLU A 20 -19.50 24.53 8.41
CA GLU A 20 -18.12 24.97 8.17
C GLU A 20 -17.14 24.38 9.18
N ASN A 21 -17.59 24.18 10.43
CA ASN A 21 -16.84 23.48 11.48
C ASN A 21 -16.98 21.95 11.43
N LEU A 22 -17.60 21.39 10.39
CA LEU A 22 -17.71 19.95 10.19
C LEU A 22 -16.37 19.39 9.66
N THR A 23 -15.31 19.56 10.44
CA THR A 23 -14.08 18.80 10.24
C THR A 23 -14.36 17.37 10.67
N LEU A 24 -13.97 16.42 9.81
CA LEU A 24 -14.14 14.99 9.99
C LEU A 24 -13.71 14.61 11.42
N GLY A 25 -14.66 14.16 12.24
CA GLY A 25 -14.43 13.89 13.67
C GLY A 25 -13.29 12.91 13.92
N ASP A 26 -12.89 12.80 15.19
CA ASP A 26 -11.73 12.02 15.64
C ASP A 26 -11.57 10.68 14.92
N ALA A 27 -10.32 10.41 14.51
CA ALA A 27 -9.99 9.19 13.79
C ALA A 27 -10.47 7.97 14.59
N PRO A 28 -11.35 7.13 14.02
CA PRO A 28 -11.90 5.98 14.72
C PRO A 28 -10.76 5.06 15.16
N LYS A 29 -10.88 4.51 16.38
CA LYS A 29 -9.87 3.61 16.97
C LYS A 29 -9.74 2.28 16.23
N ASP A 30 -10.71 1.94 15.38
CA ASP A 30 -10.73 0.72 14.58
C ASP A 30 -9.92 0.89 13.29
N TRP A 31 -9.10 -0.11 12.95
CA TRP A 31 -8.23 -0.09 11.78
C TRP A 31 -9.01 0.05 10.46
N TYR A 32 -10.19 -0.55 10.37
CA TYR A 32 -11.12 -0.40 9.23
C TYR A 32 -11.66 1.03 9.11
N GLY A 33 -12.05 1.63 10.24
CA GLY A 33 -12.50 3.02 10.26
C GLY A 33 -11.37 3.98 9.89
N TRP A 34 -10.14 3.69 10.33
CA TRP A 34 -8.96 4.46 9.98
C TRP A 34 -8.69 4.43 8.46
N PHE A 35 -8.83 3.27 7.80
CA PHE A 35 -8.71 3.21 6.34
C PHE A 35 -9.82 3.96 5.62
N ALA A 36 -11.07 3.87 6.09
CA ALA A 36 -12.18 4.64 5.51
C ALA A 36 -11.94 6.15 5.67
N PHE A 37 -11.48 6.59 6.84
CA PHE A 37 -11.09 7.97 7.13
C PHE A 37 -9.97 8.44 6.21
N MET A 38 -8.92 7.63 6.04
CA MET A 38 -7.80 7.92 5.15
C MET A 38 -8.25 7.98 3.68
N GLY A 39 -9.06 7.03 3.22
CA GLY A 39 -9.62 7.02 1.86
C GLY A 39 -10.49 8.25 1.57
N LEU A 40 -11.31 8.65 2.54
CA LEU A 40 -12.15 9.85 2.43
C LEU A 40 -11.31 11.13 2.41
N LYS A 41 -10.26 11.20 3.23
CA LYS A 41 -9.29 12.32 3.22
C LYS A 41 -8.53 12.41 1.89
N LEU A 42 -8.14 11.27 1.33
CA LEU A 42 -7.50 11.20 0.02
C LEU A 42 -8.47 11.63 -1.09
N ALA A 43 -9.71 11.14 -1.07
CA ALA A 43 -10.74 11.53 -2.05
C ALA A 43 -11.04 13.04 -1.99
N LEU A 44 -11.15 13.61 -0.79
CA LEU A 44 -11.33 15.05 -0.61
C LEU A 44 -10.13 15.87 -1.13
N HIS A 45 -8.92 15.37 -0.92
CA HIS A 45 -7.70 16.03 -1.39
C HIS A 45 -7.54 15.95 -2.92
N VAL A 46 -7.84 14.80 -3.52
CA VAL A 46 -7.87 14.61 -4.98
C VAL A 46 -8.89 15.55 -5.64
N ALA A 47 -10.05 15.75 -5.01
CA ALA A 47 -11.07 16.65 -5.54
C ALA A 47 -10.64 18.13 -5.54
N LYS A 48 -9.71 18.52 -4.66
CA LYS A 48 -9.24 19.90 -4.54
C LYS A 48 -8.04 20.19 -5.45
N ASP A 49 -7.04 19.32 -5.45
CA ASP A 49 -5.83 19.48 -6.25
C ASP A 49 -5.29 18.11 -6.73
N PRO A 50 -5.79 17.60 -7.88
CA PRO A 50 -5.41 16.27 -8.37
C PRO A 50 -3.93 16.19 -8.76
N TRP A 51 -3.37 17.28 -9.29
CA TRP A 51 -1.97 17.31 -9.75
C TRP A 51 -0.96 17.38 -8.61
N GLY A 52 -1.27 18.16 -7.55
CA GLY A 52 -0.45 18.24 -6.35
C GLY A 52 -0.39 16.91 -5.60
N PHE A 53 -1.54 16.24 -5.48
CA PHE A 53 -1.62 14.91 -4.90
C PHE A 53 -0.77 13.89 -5.68
N LEU A 54 -0.92 13.86 -7.01
CA LEU A 54 -0.21 12.91 -7.85
C LEU A 54 1.31 13.09 -7.74
N ALA A 55 1.79 14.34 -7.74
CA ALA A 55 3.22 14.63 -7.59
C ALA A 55 3.75 14.17 -6.22
N SER A 56 3.03 14.46 -5.12
CA SER A 56 3.44 14.02 -3.77
C SER A 56 3.41 12.50 -3.63
N VAL A 57 2.39 11.83 -4.15
CA VAL A 57 2.31 10.37 -4.15
C VAL A 57 3.43 9.78 -4.97
N MET A 58 3.72 10.30 -6.16
CA MET A 58 4.79 9.80 -7.01
C MET A 58 6.16 9.97 -6.35
N LEU A 59 6.39 11.09 -5.65
CA LEU A 59 7.62 11.35 -4.90
C LEU A 59 7.78 10.39 -3.71
N MET A 60 6.69 10.03 -3.04
CA MET A 60 6.69 9.07 -1.92
C MET A 60 6.78 7.60 -2.37
N VAL A 61 6.09 7.26 -3.47
CA VAL A 61 5.99 5.89 -4.00
C VAL A 61 7.27 5.48 -4.70
N THR A 62 7.96 6.39 -5.37
CA THR A 62 9.22 6.09 -6.10
C THR A 62 10.29 5.45 -5.19
N PRO A 63 10.68 6.02 -4.04
CA PRO A 63 11.67 5.40 -3.16
C PRO A 63 11.15 4.08 -2.54
N LEU A 64 9.87 4.02 -2.18
CA LEU A 64 9.26 2.81 -1.61
C LEU A 64 9.26 1.66 -2.63
N PHE A 65 8.96 1.97 -3.90
CA PHE A 65 8.96 1.01 -4.99
C PHE A 65 10.38 0.50 -5.28
N LEU A 66 11.38 1.38 -5.26
CA LEU A 66 12.79 0.99 -5.43
C LEU A 66 13.27 0.04 -4.32
N ILE A 67 12.91 0.31 -3.07
CA ILE A 67 13.25 -0.58 -1.94
C ILE A 67 12.57 -1.94 -2.10
N SER A 68 11.29 -1.95 -2.50
CA SER A 68 10.54 -3.18 -2.75
C SER A 68 11.15 -4.00 -3.91
N ALA A 69 11.48 -3.34 -5.02
CA ALA A 69 12.15 -3.94 -6.17
C ALA A 69 13.55 -4.47 -5.80
N TYR A 70 14.31 -3.73 -4.99
CA TYR A 70 15.62 -4.17 -4.50
C TYR A 70 15.51 -5.42 -3.62
N CYS A 71 14.53 -5.45 -2.71
CA CYS A 71 14.25 -6.61 -1.88
C CYS A 71 13.85 -7.82 -2.75
N ALA A 72 12.93 -7.63 -3.70
CA ALA A 72 12.51 -8.65 -4.64
C ALA A 72 13.69 -9.18 -5.49
N TYR A 73 14.60 -8.30 -5.92
CA TYR A 73 15.80 -8.69 -6.65
C TYR A 73 16.75 -9.53 -5.80
N LYS A 74 16.94 -9.17 -4.52
CA LYS A 74 17.80 -9.94 -3.61
C LYS A 74 17.21 -11.34 -3.34
N LEU A 75 15.89 -11.43 -3.19
CA LEU A 75 15.18 -12.70 -3.08
C LEU A 75 15.30 -13.54 -4.35
N ALA A 76 15.07 -12.93 -5.52
CA ALA A 76 15.21 -13.60 -6.80
C ALA A 76 16.63 -14.12 -7.03
N LYS A 77 17.65 -13.37 -6.58
CA LYS A 77 19.05 -13.80 -6.64
C LYS A 77 19.33 -15.02 -5.76
N GLU A 78 18.77 -15.05 -4.54
CA GLU A 78 18.91 -16.19 -3.65
C GLU A 78 18.22 -17.45 -4.20
N VAL A 79 17.03 -17.28 -4.80
CA VAL A 79 16.31 -18.37 -5.49
C VAL A 79 17.15 -18.95 -6.63
N LYS A 80 17.74 -18.10 -7.48
CA LYS A 80 18.63 -18.54 -8.57
C LYS A 80 19.86 -19.31 -8.06
N LYS A 81 20.51 -18.83 -7.00
CA LYS A 81 21.65 -19.50 -6.38
C LYS A 81 21.27 -20.89 -5.85
N GLN A 82 20.11 -21.00 -5.20
CA GLN A 82 19.62 -22.29 -4.71
C GLN A 82 19.31 -23.28 -5.86
N GLU A 83 18.81 -22.82 -7.00
CA GLU A 83 18.61 -23.68 -8.17
C GLU A 83 19.93 -24.21 -8.74
N GLU A 84 20.96 -23.36 -8.87
CA GLU A 84 22.26 -23.80 -9.38
C GLU A 84 22.93 -24.82 -8.44
N GLU A 85 22.86 -24.58 -7.12
CA GLU A 85 23.38 -25.54 -6.14
C GLU A 85 22.62 -26.87 -6.15
N LYS A 86 21.29 -26.84 -6.33
CA LYS A 86 20.48 -28.06 -6.48
C LYS A 86 20.86 -28.82 -7.75
N LYS A 87 20.97 -28.13 -8.89
CA LYS A 87 21.40 -28.74 -10.17
C LYS A 87 22.80 -29.36 -10.06
N LEU A 88 23.73 -28.72 -9.35
CA LEU A 88 25.06 -29.28 -9.14
C LEU A 88 25.04 -30.52 -8.23
N LYS A 89 24.25 -30.49 -7.15
CA LYS A 89 24.07 -31.61 -6.23
C LYS A 89 23.39 -32.81 -6.92
N GLU A 90 22.42 -32.56 -7.79
CA GLU A 90 21.75 -33.58 -8.60
C GLU A 90 22.70 -34.22 -9.62
N LYS A 91 23.51 -33.42 -10.32
CA LYS A 91 24.55 -33.92 -11.23
C LYS A 91 25.54 -34.85 -10.50
N ARG A 92 26.00 -34.46 -9.31
CA ARG A 92 26.90 -35.29 -8.48
C ARG A 92 26.23 -36.60 -8.04
N LYS A 93 24.97 -36.55 -7.59
CA LYS A 93 24.21 -37.74 -7.23
C LYS A 93 23.99 -38.67 -8.42
N ALA A 94 23.72 -38.14 -9.60
CA ALA A 94 23.53 -38.92 -10.82
C ALA A 94 24.81 -39.65 -11.25
N VAL A 95 25.98 -39.01 -11.13
CA VAL A 95 27.28 -39.65 -11.42
C VAL A 95 27.57 -40.78 -10.43
N ILE A 96 27.36 -40.55 -9.13
CA ILE A 96 27.56 -41.57 -8.08
C ILE A 96 26.57 -42.74 -8.24
N ALA A 97 25.31 -42.45 -8.61
CA ALA A 97 24.32 -43.48 -8.86
C ALA A 97 24.67 -44.32 -10.10
N LYS A 98 25.19 -43.70 -11.16
CA LYS A 98 25.68 -44.42 -12.34
C LYS A 98 26.88 -45.30 -12.00
N SER A 99 27.89 -44.76 -11.30
CA SER A 99 29.07 -45.55 -10.91
C SER A 99 28.72 -46.74 -10.01
N ARG A 100 27.78 -46.56 -9.06
CA ARG A 100 27.27 -47.65 -8.21
C ARG A 100 26.48 -48.72 -8.96
N ARG A 101 25.86 -48.39 -10.09
CA ARG A 101 25.15 -49.37 -10.93
C ARG A 101 26.13 -50.21 -11.77
N HIS A 102 27.18 -49.59 -12.29
CA HIS A 102 28.24 -50.31 -13.01
C HIS A 102 29.04 -51.25 -12.10
N ALA A 103 29.29 -50.87 -10.84
CA ALA A 103 29.99 -51.71 -9.87
C ALA A 103 29.20 -52.94 -9.36
N LYS A 104 27.95 -53.13 -9.79
CA LYS A 104 27.11 -54.30 -9.43
C LYS A 104 26.82 -55.21 -10.63
N ALA A 105 27.35 -54.88 -11.81
CA ALA A 105 27.15 -55.63 -13.05
C ALA A 105 28.39 -56.43 -13.47
N ASP A 106 29.48 -56.30 -12.70
CA ASP A 106 30.62 -57.24 -12.63
C ASP A 106 30.42 -58.13 -11.38
#